data_AF-A0A968Y2U7-F1
#
_entry.id   AF-A0A968Y2U7-F1
#
_cell.length_a   1.000
_cell.length_b   1.000
_cell.length_c   1.000
_cell.angle_alpha   90.00
_cell.angle_beta   90.00
_cell.angle_gamma   90.00
#
_symmetry.space_group_name_H-M   'P 1'
#
loop_
_entity.id
_entity.type
_entity.pdbx_description
1 polymer ?
#
loop_
_entity_poly.entity_id
_entity_poly.type
_entity_poly.pdbx_seq_one_letter_code
_entity_poly.pdbx_strand_id
1 'polypeptide(L)'
;MSNLVQRLAITAHPQLEKSLGYRGDKRWVAWRWESEIDQLICSDGKIVGTGNNMPWLVFLQHDLIHPALQKYNLSESDRHWLLLDRETRNLYVGEGKAVQNLLEQPESLMLLACLDGSSKGDRTAGENLHQKLSKVTGSNAFRWLTGLIPIGIAATLIGALGVVTGLQIGPTVQQKMADRATANISPIGPLASCGIGGSDDFSAYVGTSKGDKELHLIGVYEASSAHGNGVQTTGTVEVKVERQNKPIILALSAYEPINWNLNVAPGAVIEKIIVNGYHTQNVAGVSGIPIEKRTYESNGEYFGNFIYKWGSTTESTNTPSLVTKLEQINHTNLTSFQGCYRGTSFTIK
;
A
#
# COMPACT_ATOMS: atom_id res chain seq x y z
N MET A 1 16.13 -4.88 14.82
CA MET A 1 15.87 -4.62 13.39
C MET A 1 16.93 -5.23 12.45
N SER A 2 17.77 -6.15 12.94
CA SER A 2 18.97 -6.68 12.24
C SER A 2 18.74 -7.85 11.28
N ASN A 3 17.50 -8.21 10.93
CA ASN A 3 17.21 -9.44 10.18
C ASN A 3 16.52 -9.24 8.81
N LEU A 4 16.25 -8.00 8.37
CA LEU A 4 15.52 -7.76 7.11
C LEU A 4 16.44 -7.71 5.89
N VAL A 5 17.59 -7.06 6.03
CA VAL A 5 18.63 -6.97 4.99
C VAL A 5 20.01 -7.08 5.64
N GLN A 6 20.92 -7.75 4.94
CA GLN A 6 22.32 -7.87 5.31
C GLN A 6 23.15 -6.88 4.52
N ARG A 7 23.89 -6.00 5.21
CA ARG A 7 24.88 -5.13 4.57
C ARG A 7 26.07 -5.94 4.08
N LEU A 8 26.50 -5.67 2.86
CA LEU A 8 27.70 -6.25 2.26
C LEU A 8 28.91 -5.39 2.64
N ALA A 9 30.05 -6.04 2.93
CA ALA A 9 31.32 -5.37 3.18
C ALA A 9 32.00 -4.92 1.87
N ILE A 10 31.20 -4.33 0.97
CA ILE A 10 31.58 -3.94 -0.39
C ILE A 10 30.95 -2.56 -0.64
N THR A 11 31.73 -1.66 -1.22
CA THR A 11 31.25 -0.34 -1.65
C THR A 11 30.92 -0.34 -3.14
N ALA A 12 29.73 0.14 -3.49
CA ALA A 12 29.30 0.20 -4.88
C ALA A 12 30.06 1.27 -5.67
N HIS A 13 30.60 0.89 -6.85
CA HIS A 13 31.19 1.82 -7.80
C HIS A 13 30.18 2.94 -8.17
N PRO A 14 30.58 4.22 -8.32
CA PRO A 14 29.65 5.34 -8.54
C PRO A 14 28.74 5.24 -9.77
N GLN A 15 29.11 4.42 -10.74
CA GLN A 15 28.31 4.19 -11.97
C GLN A 15 27.49 2.91 -11.95
N LEU A 16 27.53 2.13 -10.86
CA LEU A 16 26.90 0.81 -10.78
C LEU A 16 25.43 0.85 -11.22
N GLU A 17 24.64 1.78 -10.67
CA GLU A 17 23.21 1.87 -10.99
C GLU A 17 22.96 2.15 -12.48
N LYS A 18 23.80 2.98 -13.12
CA LYS A 18 23.68 3.30 -14.54
C LYS A 18 24.05 2.10 -15.41
N SER A 19 25.10 1.37 -15.04
CA SER A 19 25.54 0.16 -15.74
C SER A 19 24.49 -0.95 -15.65
N LEU A 20 23.79 -1.07 -14.51
CA LEU A 20 22.69 -2.02 -14.31
C LEU A 20 21.35 -1.55 -14.89
N GLY A 21 21.31 -0.41 -15.57
CA GLY A 21 20.13 0.06 -16.31
C GLY A 21 19.18 0.96 -15.54
N TYR A 22 19.48 1.33 -14.29
CA TYR A 22 18.67 2.32 -13.57
C TYR A 22 18.88 3.73 -14.14
N ARG A 23 17.79 4.47 -14.30
CA ARG A 23 17.75 5.83 -14.89
C ARG A 23 17.04 6.85 -13.99
N GLY A 24 16.46 6.42 -12.88
CA GLY A 24 15.82 7.32 -11.92
C GLY A 24 16.82 8.09 -11.06
N ASP A 25 16.27 8.92 -10.17
CA ASP A 25 17.02 9.84 -9.32
C ASP A 25 16.88 9.53 -7.82
N LYS A 26 16.09 8.53 -7.43
CA LYS A 26 15.88 8.14 -6.02
C LYS A 26 17.15 7.67 -5.35
N ARG A 27 17.30 7.98 -4.07
CA ARG A 27 18.44 7.53 -3.25
C ARG A 27 18.57 6.00 -3.21
N TRP A 28 17.46 5.29 -3.11
CA TRP A 28 17.44 3.84 -2.94
C TRP A 28 16.92 3.18 -4.19
N VAL A 29 17.60 2.12 -4.63
CA VAL A 29 17.21 1.30 -5.78
C VAL A 29 17.62 -0.14 -5.53
N ALA A 30 16.78 -1.08 -5.94
CA ALA A 30 17.06 -2.50 -5.88
C ALA A 30 16.98 -3.19 -7.23
N TRP A 31 17.62 -4.35 -7.33
CA TRP A 31 17.58 -5.24 -8.48
C TRP A 31 17.20 -6.66 -8.06
N ARG A 32 16.44 -7.33 -8.92
CA ARG A 32 16.04 -8.73 -8.80
C ARG A 32 16.11 -9.43 -10.16
N TRP A 33 16.34 -10.74 -10.15
CA TRP A 33 16.16 -11.56 -11.35
C TRP A 33 14.70 -11.98 -11.49
N GLU A 34 14.14 -11.88 -12.69
CA GLU A 34 12.84 -12.46 -13.05
C GLU A 34 13.10 -13.71 -13.89
N SER A 35 12.94 -14.89 -13.29
CA SER A 35 13.31 -16.16 -13.90
C SER A 35 12.37 -16.58 -15.02
N GLU A 36 11.10 -16.17 -14.98
CA GLU A 36 10.11 -16.49 -16.02
C GLU A 36 10.46 -15.88 -17.38
N ILE A 37 11.17 -14.75 -17.37
CA ILE A 37 11.53 -13.99 -18.60
C ILE A 37 13.04 -13.73 -18.72
N ASP A 38 13.86 -14.37 -17.88
CA ASP A 38 15.33 -14.26 -17.88
C ASP A 38 15.83 -12.81 -17.88
N GLN A 39 15.24 -11.96 -17.04
CA GLN A 39 15.41 -10.51 -17.12
C GLN A 39 15.74 -9.90 -15.76
N LEU A 40 16.76 -9.04 -15.73
CA LEU A 40 17.01 -8.18 -14.58
C LEU A 40 15.92 -7.12 -14.49
N ILE A 41 15.31 -6.98 -13.31
CA ILE A 41 14.34 -5.94 -13.00
C ILE A 41 14.95 -5.00 -11.98
N CYS A 42 14.86 -3.69 -12.21
CA CYS A 42 15.22 -2.64 -11.26
C CYS A 42 13.95 -1.99 -10.68
N SER A 43 13.99 -1.63 -9.40
CA SER A 43 12.91 -0.91 -8.72
C SER A 43 13.46 0.08 -7.71
N ASP A 44 12.92 1.29 -7.68
CA ASP A 44 13.22 2.29 -6.64
C ASP A 44 12.04 2.58 -5.70
N GLY A 45 11.02 1.71 -5.74
CA GLY A 45 9.76 1.87 -5.01
C GLY A 45 8.74 2.79 -5.71
N LYS A 46 9.14 3.52 -6.76
CA LYS A 46 8.23 4.32 -7.60
C LYS A 46 8.24 3.85 -9.06
N ILE A 47 9.41 3.55 -9.59
CA ILE A 47 9.66 3.10 -10.96
C ILE A 47 10.11 1.66 -10.90
N VAL A 48 9.49 0.82 -11.72
CA VAL A 48 9.95 -0.54 -12.03
C VAL A 48 10.34 -0.57 -13.50
N GLY A 49 11.53 -1.09 -13.82
CA GLY A 49 12.03 -1.14 -15.18
C GLY A 49 12.94 -2.33 -15.44
N THR A 50 13.20 -2.59 -16.71
CA THR A 50 14.20 -3.59 -17.12
C THR A 50 15.61 -3.04 -16.89
N GLY A 51 16.45 -3.83 -16.24
CA GLY A 51 17.88 -3.59 -16.12
C GLY A 51 18.70 -4.24 -17.23
N ASN A 52 20.02 -4.12 -17.14
CA ASN A 52 20.94 -4.70 -18.11
C ASN A 52 21.49 -6.05 -17.62
N ASN A 53 21.14 -7.15 -18.29
CA ASN A 53 21.51 -8.51 -17.89
C ASN A 53 23.04 -8.75 -17.92
N MET A 54 23.73 -8.35 -18.99
CA MET A 54 25.17 -8.63 -19.11
C MET A 54 26.02 -7.94 -18.03
N PRO A 55 25.87 -6.63 -17.76
CA PRO A 55 26.54 -5.98 -16.63
C PRO A 55 26.20 -6.61 -15.26
N TRP A 56 24.99 -7.12 -15.08
CA TRP A 56 24.59 -7.82 -13.85
C TRP A 56 25.34 -9.14 -13.67
N LEU A 57 25.40 -9.97 -14.70
CA LEU A 57 26.13 -11.24 -14.65
C LEU A 57 27.62 -11.00 -14.42
N VAL A 58 28.22 -10.00 -15.09
CA VAL A 58 29.62 -9.61 -14.85
C VAL A 58 29.83 -9.12 -13.41
N PHE A 59 28.91 -8.32 -12.87
CA PHE A 59 28.97 -7.87 -11.48
C PHE A 59 28.95 -9.05 -10.49
N LEU A 60 28.07 -10.03 -10.69
CA LEU A 60 27.95 -11.21 -9.82
C LEU A 60 29.14 -12.17 -9.92
N GLN A 61 29.87 -12.16 -11.04
CA GLN A 61 31.06 -13.00 -11.26
C GLN A 61 32.37 -12.31 -10.84
N HIS A 62 32.35 -11.02 -10.55
CA HIS A 62 33.56 -10.27 -10.20
C HIS A 62 34.20 -10.81 -8.91
N ASP A 63 35.52 -11.02 -8.88
CA ASP A 63 36.24 -11.71 -7.80
C ASP A 63 35.98 -11.14 -6.40
N LEU A 64 35.83 -9.82 -6.27
CA LEU A 64 35.51 -9.16 -5.00
C LEU A 64 34.03 -9.25 -4.58
N ILE A 65 33.14 -9.56 -5.52
CA ILE A 65 31.69 -9.58 -5.33
C ILE A 65 31.18 -11.01 -5.14
N HIS A 66 31.65 -11.93 -5.98
CA HIS A 66 31.17 -13.29 -6.08
C HIS A 66 31.15 -14.03 -4.72
N PRO A 67 32.21 -13.99 -3.89
CA PRO A 67 32.22 -14.70 -2.61
C PRO A 67 31.12 -14.22 -1.65
N ALA A 68 30.75 -12.93 -1.72
CA ALA A 68 29.73 -12.35 -0.87
C ALA A 68 28.30 -12.65 -1.36
N LEU A 69 28.10 -12.82 -2.67
CA LEU A 69 26.78 -12.91 -3.29
C LEU A 69 26.36 -14.30 -3.76
N GLN A 70 27.31 -15.22 -3.98
CA GLN A 70 27.02 -16.55 -4.54
C GLN A 70 25.91 -17.32 -3.82
N LYS A 71 25.82 -17.20 -2.49
CA LYS A 71 24.84 -17.94 -1.67
C LYS A 71 23.39 -17.47 -1.82
N TYR A 72 23.15 -16.35 -2.51
CA TYR A 72 21.82 -15.76 -2.67
C TYR A 72 21.17 -16.06 -4.02
N ASN A 73 21.89 -16.68 -4.95
CA ASN A 73 21.42 -17.07 -6.29
C ASN A 73 20.69 -15.93 -7.05
N LEU A 74 21.30 -14.74 -7.04
CA LEU A 74 20.76 -13.49 -7.60
C LEU A 74 20.61 -13.46 -9.12
N SER A 75 21.00 -14.52 -9.84
CA SER A 75 20.83 -14.69 -11.29
C SER A 75 19.88 -15.84 -11.65
N GLU A 76 19.23 -16.46 -10.66
CA GLU A 76 18.41 -17.66 -10.89
C GLU A 76 16.99 -17.51 -10.34
N SER A 77 16.79 -16.66 -9.33
CA SER A 77 15.47 -16.48 -8.69
C SER A 77 15.27 -15.04 -8.20
N ASP A 78 14.02 -14.69 -7.97
CA ASP A 78 13.58 -13.41 -7.40
C ASP A 78 13.58 -13.40 -5.86
N ARG A 79 14.00 -14.51 -5.23
CA ARG A 79 13.96 -14.69 -3.78
C ARG A 79 14.76 -13.63 -3.04
N HIS A 80 15.95 -13.28 -3.55
CA HIS A 80 16.80 -12.25 -2.96
C HIS A 80 16.97 -11.08 -3.90
N TRP A 81 16.99 -9.88 -3.33
CA TRP A 81 17.20 -8.64 -4.07
C TRP A 81 18.48 -7.96 -3.58
N LEU A 82 19.16 -7.28 -4.50
CA LEU A 82 20.29 -6.41 -4.17
C LEU A 82 19.76 -4.98 -4.03
N LEU A 83 19.96 -4.35 -2.88
CA LEU A 83 19.56 -2.97 -2.59
C LEU A 83 20.79 -2.07 -2.49
N LEU A 84 20.73 -0.89 -3.11
CA LEU A 84 21.78 0.12 -3.10
C LEU A 84 21.28 1.40 -2.44
N ASP A 85 22.07 1.91 -1.49
CA ASP A 85 22.03 3.31 -1.07
C ASP A 85 22.95 4.13 -1.98
N ARG A 86 22.39 4.95 -2.87
CA ARG A 86 23.18 5.74 -3.83
C ARG A 86 23.97 6.88 -3.19
N GLU A 87 23.58 7.33 -2.00
CA GLU A 87 24.31 8.38 -1.26
C GLU A 87 25.51 7.81 -0.52
N THR A 88 25.32 6.73 0.25
CA THR A 88 26.41 6.13 1.05
C THR A 88 27.22 5.09 0.28
N ARG A 89 26.73 4.66 -0.89
CA ARG A 89 27.30 3.58 -1.73
C ARG A 89 27.37 2.22 -1.02
N ASN A 90 26.54 2.02 0.01
CA ASN A 90 26.40 0.74 0.66
C ASN A 90 25.49 -0.19 -0.15
N LEU A 91 25.88 -1.47 -0.20
CA LEU A 91 25.06 -2.53 -0.78
C LEU A 91 24.48 -3.40 0.33
N TYR A 92 23.26 -3.86 0.08
CA TYR A 92 22.52 -4.74 0.96
C TYR A 92 21.89 -5.87 0.15
N VAL A 93 21.68 -7.00 0.80
CA VAL A 93 20.94 -8.13 0.24
C VAL A 93 19.89 -8.59 1.23
N GLY A 94 18.70 -8.90 0.76
CA GLY A 94 17.62 -9.41 1.60
C GLY A 94 16.59 -10.17 0.81
N GLU A 95 15.66 -10.81 1.51
CA GLU A 95 14.51 -11.49 0.90
C GLU A 95 13.67 -10.45 0.13
N GLY A 96 13.18 -10.81 -1.05
CA GLY A 96 12.59 -9.89 -2.01
C GLY A 96 11.43 -9.08 -1.44
N LYS A 97 10.54 -9.76 -0.70
CA LYS A 97 9.43 -9.11 0.02
C LYS A 97 9.91 -8.09 1.06
N ALA A 98 11.02 -8.37 1.75
CA ALA A 98 11.56 -7.45 2.74
C ALA A 98 12.19 -6.22 2.06
N VAL A 99 12.94 -6.42 0.98
CA VAL A 99 13.55 -5.32 0.21
C VAL A 99 12.49 -4.46 -0.47
N GLN A 100 11.44 -5.06 -1.02
CA GLN A 100 10.31 -4.34 -1.59
C GLN A 100 9.61 -3.48 -0.53
N ASN A 101 9.28 -4.06 0.63
CA ASN A 101 8.68 -3.31 1.74
C ASN A 101 9.58 -2.14 2.19
N LEU A 102 10.90 -2.30 2.16
CA LEU A 102 11.83 -1.20 2.46
C LEU A 102 11.74 -0.08 1.43
N LEU A 103 11.74 -0.40 0.13
CA LEU A 103 11.60 0.60 -0.94
C LEU A 103 10.29 1.38 -0.87
N GLU A 104 9.22 0.74 -0.42
CA GLU A 104 7.90 1.35 -0.23
C GLU A 104 7.79 2.19 1.06
N GLN A 105 8.78 2.10 1.96
CA GLN A 105 8.82 2.75 3.28
C GLN A 105 10.06 3.64 3.46
N PRO A 106 9.97 4.95 3.12
CA PRO A 106 11.09 5.88 3.25
C PRO A 106 11.69 5.96 4.66
N GLU A 107 10.89 5.80 5.71
CA GLU A 107 11.32 5.87 7.11
C GLU A 107 12.20 4.69 7.50
N SER A 108 11.86 3.48 7.02
CA SER A 108 12.65 2.26 7.28
C SER A 108 14.04 2.35 6.62
N LEU A 109 14.11 2.93 5.43
CA LEU A 109 15.37 3.20 4.74
C LEU A 109 16.18 4.34 5.39
N MET A 110 15.51 5.35 5.94
CA MET A 110 16.16 6.39 6.74
C MET A 110 16.76 5.82 8.03
N LEU A 111 16.05 4.91 8.70
CA LEU A 111 16.54 4.25 9.89
C LEU A 111 17.71 3.32 9.57
N LEU A 112 17.65 2.56 8.47
CA LEU A 112 18.76 1.76 7.96
C LEU A 112 20.00 2.63 7.72
N ALA A 113 19.84 3.78 7.06
CA ALA A 113 20.93 4.74 6.85
C ALA A 113 21.53 5.28 8.16
N CYS A 114 20.69 5.58 9.16
CA CYS A 114 21.15 6.09 10.45
C CYS A 114 21.95 5.03 11.22
N LEU A 115 21.50 3.78 11.22
CA LEU A 115 22.18 2.67 11.89
C LEU A 115 23.58 2.45 11.30
N ASP A 116 23.70 2.49 9.97
CA ASP A 116 25.00 2.32 9.31
C ASP A 116 25.93 3.52 9.44
N GLY A 117 25.39 4.74 9.50
CA GLY A 117 26.16 5.96 9.77
C GLY A 117 26.77 5.97 11.17
N SER A 118 26.07 5.39 12.15
CA SER A 118 26.48 5.34 13.56
C SER A 118 27.60 4.32 13.83
N SER A 119 27.86 3.41 12.89
CA SER A 119 28.93 2.41 12.99
C SER A 119 30.35 2.99 12.85
N LYS A 120 30.51 4.22 12.35
CA LYS A 120 31.81 4.89 12.28
C LYS A 120 32.11 5.64 13.60
N GLY A 121 32.47 4.89 14.64
CA GLY A 121 33.40 5.28 15.69
C GLY A 121 33.27 6.66 16.37
N ASP A 122 32.08 7.25 16.50
CA ASP A 122 31.93 8.56 17.14
C ASP A 122 31.00 8.48 18.36
N ARG A 123 31.58 8.68 19.55
CA ARG A 123 30.88 8.65 20.84
C ARG A 123 29.89 9.83 21.00
N THR A 124 29.84 10.75 20.05
CA THR A 124 28.82 11.83 19.97
C THR A 124 27.55 11.42 19.19
N ALA A 125 27.55 10.27 18.52
CA ALA A 125 26.39 9.81 17.74
C ALA A 125 25.20 9.33 18.61
N GLY A 126 25.43 9.01 19.88
CA GLY A 126 24.37 8.56 20.80
C GLY A 126 23.28 9.62 21.08
N GLU A 127 23.66 10.89 21.11
CA GLU A 127 22.72 12.00 21.36
C GLU A 127 21.96 12.40 20.08
N ASN A 128 22.65 12.42 18.94
CA ASN A 128 22.03 12.68 17.63
C ASN A 128 21.11 11.53 17.17
N LEU A 129 21.45 10.28 17.52
CA LEU A 129 20.59 9.14 17.29
C LEU A 129 19.33 9.24 18.14
N HIS A 130 19.41 9.67 19.40
CA HIS A 130 18.23 9.87 20.24
C HIS A 130 17.32 11.01 19.74
N GLN A 131 17.88 12.04 19.10
CA GLN A 131 17.13 13.17 18.55
C GLN A 131 16.56 12.89 17.14
N LYS A 132 17.25 12.09 16.31
CA LYS A 132 16.73 11.58 15.03
C LYS A 132 15.77 10.41 15.23
N LEU A 133 16.05 9.50 16.16
CA LEU A 133 15.12 8.48 16.59
C LEU A 133 13.94 9.11 17.31
N SER A 134 14.04 10.09 18.22
CA SER A 134 12.83 10.69 18.82
C SER A 134 11.90 11.40 17.83
N LYS A 135 12.41 11.81 16.66
CA LYS A 135 11.58 12.24 15.50
C LYS A 135 10.96 11.09 14.70
N VAL A 136 11.48 9.86 14.82
CA VAL A 136 11.06 8.63 14.10
C VAL A 136 10.38 7.59 15.02
N THR A 137 10.61 7.64 16.34
CA THR A 137 10.23 6.66 17.37
C THR A 137 9.30 7.27 18.41
N GLY A 138 8.42 8.17 17.97
CA GLY A 138 7.24 8.60 18.75
C GLY A 138 6.06 7.62 18.66
N SER A 139 6.27 6.41 18.12
CA SER A 139 5.23 5.39 17.92
C SER A 139 5.56 4.11 18.67
N ASN A 140 4.61 3.62 19.47
CA ASN A 140 4.62 2.39 20.27
C ASN A 140 4.81 1.11 19.43
N ALA A 141 6.00 0.89 18.87
CA ALA A 141 6.29 -0.20 17.94
C ALA A 141 7.26 -1.24 18.53
N PHE A 142 7.05 -1.73 19.75
CA PHE A 142 7.83 -2.88 20.27
C PHE A 142 7.04 -3.72 21.28
N ARG A 143 5.94 -4.34 20.84
CA ARG A 143 5.28 -5.43 21.58
C ARG A 143 4.71 -6.50 20.64
N TRP A 144 5.55 -7.13 19.83
CA TRP A 144 5.24 -8.46 19.27
C TRP A 144 6.53 -9.12 18.77
N LEU A 145 7.24 -9.86 19.62
CA LEU A 145 8.36 -10.70 19.17
C LEU A 145 8.59 -11.96 20.02
N THR A 146 7.59 -12.45 20.75
CA THR A 146 7.72 -13.76 21.43
C THR A 146 6.44 -14.57 21.33
N GLY A 147 6.53 -15.70 20.61
CA GLY A 147 5.48 -16.71 20.52
C GLY A 147 5.74 -17.73 19.40
N LEU A 148 6.75 -18.59 19.57
CA LEU A 148 7.00 -19.76 18.72
C LEU A 148 5.97 -20.88 19.02
N ILE A 149 5.36 -21.40 17.94
CA ILE A 149 5.10 -22.81 17.54
C ILE A 149 4.68 -23.84 18.63
N PRO A 150 3.69 -24.71 18.32
CA PRO A 150 4.04 -26.13 18.20
C PRO A 150 3.64 -26.77 16.86
N ILE A 151 4.44 -27.78 16.54
CA ILE A 151 4.56 -28.59 15.33
C ILE A 151 3.37 -29.56 15.18
N GLY A 152 3.00 -29.87 13.93
CA GLY A 152 2.01 -30.89 13.59
C GLY A 152 2.10 -31.39 12.14
N ILE A 153 3.26 -31.98 11.81
CA ILE A 153 3.59 -33.01 10.80
C ILE A 153 2.54 -33.41 9.74
N ALA A 154 2.97 -33.26 8.47
CA ALA A 154 2.80 -34.11 7.28
C ALA A 154 1.40 -34.55 6.77
N ALA A 155 1.11 -34.19 5.52
CA ALA A 155 0.57 -35.14 4.55
C ALA A 155 1.06 -34.79 3.13
N THR A 156 1.62 -35.83 2.51
CA THR A 156 2.39 -35.94 1.28
C THR A 156 1.64 -35.68 -0.02
N LEU A 157 2.42 -35.28 -1.04
CA LEU A 157 2.17 -35.40 -2.47
C LEU A 157 1.53 -36.74 -2.88
N ILE A 158 0.42 -36.64 -3.62
CA ILE A 158 -0.05 -37.60 -4.64
C ILE A 158 -0.61 -36.67 -5.74
N GLY A 159 -0.17 -36.62 -6.99
CA GLY A 159 0.30 -37.68 -7.88
C GLY A 159 -0.55 -37.51 -9.15
N ALA A 160 0.07 -37.13 -10.26
CA ALA A 160 -0.59 -37.01 -11.55
C ALA A 160 -1.10 -38.39 -12.02
N LEU A 161 -2.37 -38.48 -12.44
CA LEU A 161 -2.95 -39.34 -13.50
C LEU A 161 -4.48 -39.27 -13.40
N GLY A 162 -5.16 -39.17 -14.56
CA GLY A 162 -6.59 -38.93 -14.65
C GLY A 162 -7.50 -40.16 -14.48
N VAL A 163 -8.81 -39.84 -14.44
CA VAL A 163 -10.03 -40.69 -14.55
C VAL A 163 -10.25 -41.66 -13.37
N VAL A 164 -11.41 -41.86 -12.72
CA VAL A 164 -12.87 -41.75 -12.96
C VAL A 164 -13.51 -41.57 -11.56
N THR A 165 -14.50 -40.70 -11.32
CA THR A 165 -15.91 -41.08 -11.15
C THR A 165 -16.72 -39.83 -10.85
N GLY A 166 -17.87 -39.70 -11.53
CA GLY A 166 -18.81 -38.62 -11.30
C GLY A 166 -19.38 -38.65 -9.89
N LEU A 167 -18.93 -37.71 -9.05
CA LEU A 167 -19.82 -37.11 -8.08
C LEU A 167 -20.38 -35.85 -8.74
N GLN A 168 -21.66 -35.89 -9.13
CA GLN A 168 -22.40 -34.65 -9.32
C GLN A 168 -22.38 -33.93 -7.97
N ILE A 169 -21.59 -32.86 -7.92
CA ILE A 169 -21.60 -31.90 -6.84
C ILE A 169 -23.03 -31.35 -6.80
N GLY A 170 -23.80 -31.71 -5.77
CA GLY A 170 -25.20 -31.31 -5.67
C GLY A 170 -25.37 -29.78 -5.80
N PRO A 171 -26.52 -29.29 -6.26
CA PRO A 171 -26.73 -27.87 -6.57
C PRO A 171 -26.40 -26.96 -5.38
N THR A 172 -26.60 -27.45 -4.15
CA THR A 172 -26.24 -26.73 -2.92
C THR A 172 -24.73 -26.51 -2.76
N VAL A 173 -23.89 -27.44 -3.19
CA VAL A 173 -22.43 -27.31 -3.10
C VAL A 173 -21.90 -26.45 -4.26
N GLN A 174 -22.50 -26.53 -5.45
CA GLN A 174 -22.22 -25.58 -6.54
C GLN A 174 -22.63 -24.15 -6.17
N GLN A 175 -23.79 -23.96 -5.55
CA GLN A 175 -24.27 -22.67 -5.10
C GLN A 175 -23.42 -22.13 -3.95
N LYS A 176 -23.06 -22.98 -2.97
CA LYS A 176 -22.13 -22.62 -1.90
C LYS A 176 -20.70 -22.34 -2.39
N MET A 177 -20.27 -22.94 -3.50
CA MET A 177 -19.00 -22.61 -4.17
C MET A 177 -19.10 -21.32 -4.98
N ALA A 178 -20.25 -21.03 -5.62
CA ALA A 178 -20.52 -19.78 -6.33
C ALA A 178 -20.61 -18.60 -5.36
N ASP A 179 -21.31 -18.75 -4.23
CA ASP A 179 -21.40 -17.78 -3.14
C ASP A 179 -20.03 -17.52 -2.48
N ARG A 180 -19.17 -18.56 -2.43
CA ARG A 180 -17.80 -18.43 -1.92
C ARG A 180 -16.84 -17.84 -2.97
N ALA A 181 -17.14 -17.98 -4.26
CA ALA A 181 -16.39 -17.37 -5.35
C ALA A 181 -16.72 -15.87 -5.48
N THR A 182 -17.98 -15.45 -5.25
CA THR A 182 -18.35 -14.02 -5.21
C THR A 182 -17.86 -13.31 -3.95
N ALA A 183 -17.73 -14.02 -2.82
CA ALA A 183 -17.18 -13.47 -1.58
C ALA A 183 -15.68 -13.09 -1.65
N ASN A 184 -14.94 -13.55 -2.67
CA ASN A 184 -13.50 -13.31 -2.81
C ASN A 184 -13.14 -12.24 -3.86
N ILE A 185 -14.13 -11.58 -4.47
CA ILE A 185 -13.85 -10.48 -5.40
C ILE A 185 -13.45 -9.26 -4.56
N SER A 186 -12.24 -8.77 -4.77
CA SER A 186 -11.74 -7.56 -4.11
C SER A 186 -12.67 -6.38 -4.41
N PRO A 187 -13.06 -5.57 -3.41
CA PRO A 187 -13.88 -4.37 -3.62
C PRO A 187 -13.14 -3.27 -4.40
N ILE A 188 -11.84 -3.45 -4.64
CA ILE A 188 -10.98 -2.56 -5.40
C ILE A 188 -10.46 -3.32 -6.62
N GLY A 189 -10.68 -2.76 -7.81
CA GLY A 189 -10.23 -3.35 -9.07
C GLY A 189 -8.71 -3.24 -9.28
N PRO A 190 -8.11 -4.13 -10.10
CA PRO A 190 -6.66 -4.12 -10.37
C PRO A 190 -6.16 -2.89 -11.14
N LEU A 191 -7.08 -2.15 -11.77
CA LEU A 191 -6.81 -0.89 -12.48
C LEU A 191 -7.30 0.34 -11.71
N ALA A 192 -7.54 0.20 -10.40
CA ALA A 192 -7.93 1.33 -9.57
C ALA A 192 -6.82 2.40 -9.56
N SER A 193 -7.23 3.65 -9.68
CA SER A 193 -6.34 4.81 -9.80
C SER A 193 -7.08 6.05 -9.27
N CYS A 194 -6.41 7.20 -9.31
CA CYS A 194 -7.00 8.48 -8.94
C CYS A 194 -7.92 9.09 -10.01
N GLY A 195 -8.16 8.36 -11.11
CA GLY A 195 -8.90 8.84 -12.27
C GLY A 195 -8.09 9.80 -13.16
N ILE A 196 -8.62 10.09 -14.35
CA ILE A 196 -7.97 10.97 -15.32
C ILE A 196 -7.91 12.40 -14.75
N GLY A 197 -6.70 12.95 -14.66
CA GLY A 197 -6.46 14.26 -14.04
C GLY A 197 -6.26 14.20 -12.52
N GLY A 198 -6.35 13.02 -11.92
CA GLY A 198 -5.91 12.76 -10.55
C GLY A 198 -4.38 12.76 -10.39
N SER A 199 -3.92 12.60 -9.16
CA SER A 199 -2.49 12.44 -8.83
C SER A 199 -2.02 10.99 -8.97
N ASP A 200 -0.71 10.77 -9.07
CA ASP A 200 -0.12 9.43 -9.21
C ASP A 200 0.21 8.76 -7.85
N ASP A 201 -0.65 8.95 -6.84
CA ASP A 201 -0.42 8.53 -5.45
C ASP A 201 -1.56 7.69 -4.87
N PHE A 202 -2.27 6.95 -5.73
CA PHE A 202 -3.37 6.08 -5.34
C PHE A 202 -2.97 5.19 -4.15
N SER A 203 -3.81 5.23 -3.13
CA SER A 203 -3.64 4.52 -1.87
C SER A 203 -4.89 3.71 -1.58
N ALA A 204 -4.70 2.48 -1.12
CA ALA A 204 -5.80 1.57 -0.89
C ALA A 204 -5.60 0.71 0.35
N TYR A 205 -6.71 0.23 0.90
CA TYR A 205 -6.75 -0.85 1.87
C TYR A 205 -7.93 -1.76 1.58
N VAL A 206 -7.71 -3.06 1.76
CA VAL A 206 -8.77 -4.07 1.69
C VAL A 206 -8.76 -4.81 3.02
N GLY A 207 -9.86 -4.65 3.76
CA GLY A 207 -10.11 -5.35 5.01
C GLY A 207 -10.86 -6.66 4.79
N THR A 208 -11.06 -7.41 5.86
CA THR A 208 -11.94 -8.59 5.81
C THR A 208 -13.39 -8.15 5.97
N SER A 209 -14.23 -8.41 4.97
CA SER A 209 -15.69 -8.23 5.05
C SER A 209 -16.27 -9.27 6.04
N LYS A 210 -16.46 -8.89 7.30
CA LYS A 210 -17.13 -9.72 8.33
C LYS A 210 -18.45 -9.05 8.70
N GLY A 211 -19.57 -9.74 8.49
CA GLY A 211 -20.91 -9.22 8.81
C GLY A 211 -21.84 -9.18 7.60
N ASP A 212 -23.01 -8.60 7.84
CA ASP A 212 -24.13 -8.47 6.89
C ASP A 212 -24.04 -7.22 5.99
N LYS A 213 -23.18 -6.26 6.33
CA LYS A 213 -22.96 -5.01 5.59
C LYS A 213 -21.47 -4.72 5.37
N GLU A 214 -21.16 -3.88 4.39
CA GLU A 214 -19.80 -3.44 4.05
C GLU A 214 -19.62 -1.94 4.29
N LEU A 215 -18.46 -1.55 4.82
CA LEU A 215 -18.09 -0.15 5.03
C LEU A 215 -16.96 0.22 4.08
N HIS A 216 -17.23 1.14 3.16
CA HIS A 216 -16.26 1.60 2.16
C HIS A 216 -15.99 3.08 2.37
N LEU A 217 -14.70 3.46 2.43
CA LEU A 217 -14.26 4.84 2.57
C LEU A 217 -13.51 5.29 1.32
N ILE A 218 -13.92 6.43 0.76
CA ILE A 218 -13.17 7.14 -0.27
C ILE A 218 -12.66 8.46 0.33
N GLY A 219 -11.35 8.69 0.23
CA GLY A 219 -10.69 9.84 0.84
C GLY A 219 -9.81 10.58 -0.16
N VAL A 220 -10.00 11.89 -0.34
CA VAL A 220 -9.12 12.71 -1.21
C VAL A 220 -8.73 14.03 -0.55
N TYR A 221 -7.59 14.60 -0.91
CA TYR A 221 -7.30 15.97 -0.46
C TYR A 221 -8.10 16.98 -1.30
N GLU A 222 -8.03 16.83 -2.62
CA GLU A 222 -8.67 17.71 -3.62
C GLU A 222 -9.16 16.94 -4.86
N ALA A 223 -9.91 17.64 -5.72
CA ALA A 223 -10.39 17.09 -7.00
C ALA A 223 -10.02 17.96 -8.22
N SER A 224 -9.35 19.10 -8.00
CA SER A 224 -8.90 20.01 -9.05
C SER A 224 -7.64 20.72 -8.59
N SER A 225 -6.75 21.04 -9.53
CA SER A 225 -5.59 21.91 -9.31
C SER A 225 -5.89 23.40 -9.54
N ALA A 226 -7.12 23.74 -9.95
CA ALA A 226 -7.52 25.09 -10.32
C ALA A 226 -7.74 25.98 -9.09
N HIS A 227 -6.65 26.38 -8.44
CA HIS A 227 -6.66 27.23 -7.24
C HIS A 227 -6.22 28.68 -7.53
N GLY A 228 -6.66 29.26 -8.64
CA GLY A 228 -6.24 30.60 -9.09
C GLY A 228 -7.12 31.74 -8.58
N ASN A 229 -6.50 32.84 -8.14
CA ASN A 229 -7.12 34.14 -7.80
C ASN A 229 -8.06 34.19 -6.58
N GLY A 230 -7.88 33.30 -5.59
CA GLY A 230 -8.67 33.33 -4.34
C GLY A 230 -10.10 32.81 -4.50
N VAL A 231 -10.42 32.18 -5.63
CA VAL A 231 -11.67 31.45 -5.84
C VAL A 231 -11.40 29.98 -5.59
N GLN A 232 -11.94 29.45 -4.50
CA GLN A 232 -11.91 28.03 -4.21
C GLN A 232 -12.92 27.35 -5.14
N THR A 233 -12.46 26.75 -6.24
CA THR A 233 -13.36 26.04 -7.17
C THR A 233 -13.73 24.68 -6.60
N THR A 234 -15.02 24.40 -6.46
CA THR A 234 -15.51 23.08 -6.06
C THR A 234 -15.19 22.06 -7.15
N GLY A 235 -14.30 21.10 -6.85
CA GLY A 235 -13.99 20.00 -7.76
C GLY A 235 -15.10 18.95 -7.78
N THR A 236 -15.08 18.06 -8.78
CA THR A 236 -16.06 16.95 -8.87
C THR A 236 -15.32 15.62 -8.80
N VAL A 237 -15.86 14.69 -8.02
CA VAL A 237 -15.38 13.30 -7.95
C VAL A 237 -16.50 12.37 -8.34
N GLU A 238 -16.24 11.53 -9.35
CA GLU A 238 -17.15 10.49 -9.80
C GLU A 238 -16.97 9.21 -8.97
N VAL A 239 -18.04 8.73 -8.34
CA VAL A 239 -18.01 7.51 -7.52
C VAL A 239 -18.96 6.49 -8.11
N LYS A 240 -18.41 5.41 -8.67
CA LYS A 240 -19.20 4.30 -9.17
C LYS A 240 -19.32 3.19 -8.11
N VAL A 241 -20.53 2.77 -7.81
CA VAL A 241 -20.80 1.68 -6.86
C VAL A 241 -21.38 0.50 -7.64
N GLU A 242 -20.54 -0.49 -7.90
CA GLU A 242 -20.91 -1.73 -8.60
C GLU A 242 -21.09 -2.91 -7.63
N ARG A 243 -20.50 -2.81 -6.43
CA ARG A 243 -20.54 -3.83 -5.38
C ARG A 243 -21.97 -4.22 -5.00
N GLN A 244 -22.22 -5.53 -4.97
CA GLN A 244 -23.53 -6.13 -4.69
C GLN A 244 -23.47 -7.14 -3.54
N ASN A 245 -24.59 -7.81 -3.27
CA ASN A 245 -24.80 -8.87 -2.27
C ASN A 245 -24.90 -8.42 -0.81
N LYS A 246 -24.28 -7.30 -0.42
CA LYS A 246 -24.39 -6.73 0.92
C LYS A 246 -24.75 -5.24 0.85
N PRO A 247 -25.58 -4.72 1.78
CA PRO A 247 -25.77 -3.29 1.95
C PRO A 247 -24.44 -2.57 2.23
N ILE A 248 -24.28 -1.38 1.65
CA ILE A 248 -23.06 -0.57 1.72
C ILE A 248 -23.29 0.65 2.60
N ILE A 249 -22.39 0.87 3.55
CA ILE A 249 -22.16 2.16 4.19
C ILE A 249 -21.03 2.84 3.42
N LEU A 250 -21.34 3.95 2.75
CA LEU A 250 -20.37 4.69 1.96
C LEU A 250 -19.91 5.94 2.71
N ALA A 251 -18.65 5.96 3.11
CA ALA A 251 -18.03 7.13 3.69
C ALA A 251 -17.20 7.89 2.65
N LEU A 252 -17.36 9.20 2.59
CA LEU A 252 -16.69 10.12 1.68
C LEU A 252 -15.97 11.18 2.52
N SER A 253 -14.67 11.37 2.32
CA SER A 253 -13.91 12.39 3.05
C SER A 253 -13.02 13.23 2.14
N ALA A 254 -12.99 14.53 2.39
CA ALA A 254 -12.04 15.42 1.74
C ALA A 254 -11.67 16.67 2.53
N TYR A 255 -10.54 17.27 2.16
CA TYR A 255 -10.14 18.57 2.67
C TYR A 255 -10.81 19.69 1.87
N GLU A 256 -10.50 19.79 0.57
CA GLU A 256 -11.06 20.80 -0.34
C GLU A 256 -12.56 20.59 -0.63
N PRO A 257 -13.28 21.60 -1.14
CA PRO A 257 -14.69 21.47 -1.51
C PRO A 257 -14.86 20.51 -2.69
N ILE A 258 -15.72 19.50 -2.52
CA ILE A 258 -15.99 18.49 -3.55
C ILE A 258 -17.48 18.27 -3.74
N ASN A 259 -17.88 18.20 -5.01
CA ASN A 259 -19.14 17.60 -5.47
C ASN A 259 -18.90 16.11 -5.75
N TRP A 260 -19.40 15.26 -4.86
CA TRP A 260 -19.39 13.80 -5.02
C TRP A 260 -20.57 13.38 -5.88
N ASN A 261 -20.31 12.97 -7.11
CA ASN A 261 -21.32 12.49 -8.04
C ASN A 261 -21.36 10.97 -8.00
N LEU A 262 -22.46 10.38 -7.52
CA LEU A 262 -22.59 8.93 -7.37
C LEU A 262 -23.35 8.30 -8.53
N ASN A 263 -22.81 7.20 -9.03
CA ASN A 263 -23.45 6.33 -9.99
C ASN A 263 -23.57 4.93 -9.39
N VAL A 264 -24.77 4.55 -8.98
CA VAL A 264 -25.06 3.28 -8.32
C VAL A 264 -25.60 2.28 -9.34
N ALA A 265 -24.89 1.17 -9.54
CA ALA A 265 -25.28 0.13 -10.47
C ALA A 265 -26.59 -0.55 -10.04
N PRO A 266 -27.43 -1.03 -10.98
CA PRO A 266 -28.59 -1.85 -10.65
C PRO A 266 -28.19 -3.05 -9.78
N GLY A 267 -28.87 -3.23 -8.65
CA GLY A 267 -28.59 -4.30 -7.69
C GLY A 267 -27.59 -3.95 -6.58
N ALA A 268 -26.85 -2.84 -6.70
CA ALA A 268 -26.07 -2.30 -5.59
C ALA A 268 -27.00 -1.53 -4.63
N VAL A 269 -26.79 -1.71 -3.32
CA VAL A 269 -27.63 -1.10 -2.27
C VAL A 269 -26.75 -0.32 -1.32
N ILE A 270 -26.91 1.01 -1.29
CA ILE A 270 -26.28 1.87 -0.29
C ILE A 270 -27.29 2.11 0.83
N GLU A 271 -26.95 1.63 2.03
CA GLU A 271 -27.76 1.79 3.25
C GLU A 271 -27.73 3.24 3.74
N LYS A 272 -26.54 3.87 3.73
CA LYS A 272 -26.35 5.28 4.10
C LYS A 272 -25.04 5.83 3.57
N ILE A 273 -24.98 7.16 3.46
CA ILE A 273 -23.79 7.92 3.07
C ILE A 273 -23.32 8.76 4.26
N ILE A 274 -22.02 8.73 4.56
CA ILE A 274 -21.40 9.55 5.59
C ILE A 274 -20.40 10.48 4.91
N VAL A 275 -20.47 11.78 5.18
CA VAL A 275 -19.62 12.79 4.56
C VAL A 275 -18.81 13.52 5.63
N ASN A 276 -17.49 13.49 5.52
CA ASN A 276 -16.54 14.12 6.42
C ASN A 276 -15.65 15.13 5.67
N GLY A 277 -16.01 16.41 5.71
CA GLY A 277 -15.30 17.47 4.98
C GLY A 277 -14.64 18.51 5.87
N TYR A 278 -13.50 19.05 5.47
CA TYR A 278 -13.00 20.29 6.06
C TYR A 278 -13.84 21.46 5.52
N HIS A 279 -13.82 21.63 4.21
CA HIS A 279 -14.72 22.52 3.48
C HIS A 279 -16.04 21.83 3.09
N THR A 280 -16.97 22.62 2.56
CA THR A 280 -18.29 22.13 2.12
C THR A 280 -18.17 21.03 1.06
N GLN A 281 -18.83 19.91 1.32
CA GLN A 281 -18.92 18.76 0.43
C GLN A 281 -20.35 18.66 -0.09
N ASN A 282 -20.62 18.28 -1.33
CA ASN A 282 -21.97 18.04 -1.84
C ASN A 282 -22.09 16.62 -2.39
N VAL A 283 -23.28 16.03 -2.30
CA VAL A 283 -23.56 14.68 -2.77
C VAL A 283 -24.67 14.77 -3.83
N ALA A 284 -24.44 14.19 -5.00
CA ALA A 284 -25.35 14.19 -6.15
C ALA A 284 -25.44 12.79 -6.76
N GLY A 285 -26.40 12.59 -7.68
CA GLY A 285 -26.60 11.32 -8.41
C GLY A 285 -27.41 10.26 -7.66
N VAL A 286 -27.86 10.55 -6.44
CA VAL A 286 -28.67 9.65 -5.60
C VAL A 286 -29.83 10.36 -4.92
N SER A 287 -30.89 9.61 -4.60
CA SER A 287 -32.07 10.10 -3.88
C SER A 287 -32.59 9.06 -2.90
N GLY A 288 -33.19 9.48 -1.79
CA GLY A 288 -33.84 8.57 -0.83
C GLY A 288 -32.88 7.80 0.09
N ILE A 289 -31.56 8.01 -0.05
CA ILE A 289 -30.53 7.43 0.83
C ILE A 289 -30.26 8.41 1.97
N PRO A 290 -30.26 7.99 3.25
CA PRO A 290 -29.85 8.82 4.36
C PRO A 290 -28.40 9.33 4.20
N ILE A 291 -28.20 10.65 4.35
CA ILE A 291 -26.87 11.29 4.28
C ILE A 291 -26.57 11.96 5.62
N GLU A 292 -25.55 11.48 6.32
CA GLU A 292 -25.00 12.15 7.50
C GLU A 292 -23.76 12.96 7.11
N LYS A 293 -23.82 14.28 7.30
CA LYS A 293 -22.77 15.20 6.86
C LYS A 293 -22.17 15.95 8.04
N ARG A 294 -20.83 16.04 8.07
CA ARG A 294 -20.07 16.92 8.96
C ARG A 294 -19.09 17.76 8.14
N THR A 295 -19.06 19.06 8.42
CA THR A 295 -18.21 20.02 7.72
C THR A 295 -17.54 20.92 8.74
N TYR A 296 -16.23 20.75 8.91
CA TYR A 296 -15.47 21.44 9.95
C TYR A 296 -15.60 22.96 9.86
N GLU A 297 -15.51 23.53 8.67
CA GLU A 297 -15.61 24.98 8.46
C GLU A 297 -16.97 25.57 8.88
N SER A 298 -18.03 24.75 8.88
CA SER A 298 -19.38 25.24 9.19
C SER A 298 -19.64 25.45 10.68
N ASN A 299 -19.16 24.54 11.53
CA ASN A 299 -19.49 24.51 12.96
C ASN A 299 -18.42 23.84 13.83
N GLY A 300 -17.25 23.54 13.26
CA GLY A 300 -16.15 22.83 13.93
C GLY A 300 -16.37 21.32 14.12
N GLU A 301 -17.51 20.76 13.67
CA GLU A 301 -17.80 19.34 13.79
C GLU A 301 -17.28 18.53 12.59
N TYR A 302 -16.65 17.40 12.88
CA TYR A 302 -16.10 16.45 11.91
C TYR A 302 -15.95 15.09 12.57
N PHE A 303 -15.92 14.01 11.80
CA PHE A 303 -15.79 12.64 12.33
C PHE A 303 -14.34 12.28 12.66
N GLY A 304 -13.40 12.93 12.00
CA GLY A 304 -11.97 12.69 12.17
C GLY A 304 -11.18 13.29 11.02
N ASN A 305 -9.88 13.05 11.04
CA ASN A 305 -8.96 13.47 9.98
C ASN A 305 -9.48 13.29 8.53
N PHE A 306 -9.09 14.21 7.65
CA PHE A 306 -9.44 14.20 6.22
C PHE A 306 -8.45 13.34 5.44
N ILE A 307 -8.54 12.03 5.68
CA ILE A 307 -7.55 11.08 5.19
C ILE A 307 -7.68 10.90 3.68
N TYR A 308 -6.55 10.87 2.98
CA TYR A 308 -6.48 10.53 1.56
C TYR A 308 -5.43 9.46 1.24
N LYS A 309 -4.58 9.11 2.22
CA LYS A 309 -3.56 8.07 2.09
C LYS A 309 -3.67 7.11 3.27
N TRP A 310 -3.78 5.82 2.97
CA TRP A 310 -3.84 4.77 3.97
C TRP A 310 -2.56 4.72 4.80
N GLY A 311 -2.69 4.54 6.11
CA GLY A 311 -1.55 4.48 7.03
C GLY A 311 -0.79 5.80 7.22
N SER A 312 -1.21 6.90 6.58
CA SER A 312 -0.53 8.21 6.66
C SER A 312 -0.91 9.02 7.89
N THR A 313 -1.86 8.56 8.70
CA THR A 313 -2.41 9.37 9.78
C THR A 313 -1.85 8.95 11.12
N THR A 314 -1.12 9.86 11.73
CA THR A 314 -0.76 9.77 13.14
C THR A 314 -2.01 10.05 13.95
N GLU A 315 -2.52 9.05 14.67
CA GLU A 315 -3.44 9.32 15.77
C GLU A 315 -2.70 10.23 16.76
N SER A 316 -3.10 11.50 16.82
CA SER A 316 -2.68 12.41 17.86
C SER A 316 -3.78 12.47 18.90
N THR A 317 -3.44 12.80 20.15
CA THR A 317 -4.41 12.96 21.24
C THR A 317 -5.56 13.94 20.91
N ASN A 318 -5.41 14.79 19.88
CA ASN A 318 -6.37 15.82 19.50
C ASN A 318 -7.05 15.61 18.14
N THR A 319 -6.69 14.56 17.37
CA THR A 319 -7.30 14.28 16.05
C THR A 319 -7.92 12.89 16.05
N PRO A 320 -9.25 12.78 16.13
CA PRO A 320 -9.93 11.50 16.04
C PRO A 320 -9.60 10.80 14.72
N SER A 321 -9.31 9.50 14.78
CA SER A 321 -9.19 8.66 13.59
C SER A 321 -10.57 8.50 12.95
N LEU A 322 -10.72 8.98 11.72
CA LEU A 322 -11.95 8.86 10.95
C LEU A 322 -12.37 7.39 10.83
N VAL A 323 -11.43 6.49 10.56
CA VAL A 323 -11.71 5.06 10.42
C VAL A 323 -12.26 4.50 11.73
N THR A 324 -11.58 4.74 12.85
CA THR A 324 -12.02 4.28 14.17
C THR A 324 -13.42 4.80 14.50
N LYS A 325 -13.68 6.08 14.21
CA LYS A 325 -15.00 6.68 14.43
C LYS A 325 -16.07 6.03 13.56
N LEU A 326 -15.79 5.83 12.27
CA LEU A 326 -16.71 5.18 11.33
C LEU A 326 -17.02 3.75 11.76
N GLU A 327 -16.02 2.95 12.15
CA GLU A 327 -16.25 1.58 12.62
C GLU A 327 -17.12 1.55 13.88
N GLN A 328 -16.85 2.46 14.82
CA GLN A 328 -17.61 2.56 16.08
C GLN A 328 -19.09 2.91 15.86
N ILE A 329 -19.41 3.91 15.04
CA ILE A 329 -20.80 4.36 14.83
C ILE A 329 -21.60 3.44 13.90
N ASN A 330 -20.90 2.61 13.12
CA ASN A 330 -21.53 1.73 12.14
C ASN A 330 -21.57 0.26 12.60
N HIS A 331 -20.88 -0.08 13.69
CA HIS A 331 -20.78 -1.44 14.21
C HIS A 331 -20.32 -2.45 13.16
N THR A 332 -19.45 -2.02 12.23
CA THR A 332 -18.85 -2.86 11.19
C THR A 332 -17.42 -2.38 10.92
N ASN A 333 -16.54 -3.31 10.55
CA ASN A 333 -15.16 -2.99 10.25
C ASN A 333 -15.04 -2.39 8.84
N LEU A 334 -14.01 -1.56 8.65
CA LEU A 334 -13.70 -1.03 7.34
C LEU A 334 -13.43 -2.17 6.35
N THR A 335 -14.25 -2.24 5.31
CA THR A 335 -14.14 -3.23 4.23
C THR A 335 -13.14 -2.80 3.18
N SER A 336 -13.17 -1.53 2.76
CA SER A 336 -12.09 -0.98 1.95
C SER A 336 -11.90 0.52 2.11
N PHE A 337 -10.70 0.97 1.76
CA PHE A 337 -10.33 2.36 1.57
C PHE A 337 -9.78 2.57 0.17
N GLN A 338 -10.14 3.66 -0.47
CA GLN A 338 -9.49 4.18 -1.67
C GLN A 338 -9.20 5.66 -1.46
N GLY A 339 -8.01 6.14 -1.83
CA GLY A 339 -7.71 7.55 -1.72
C GLY A 339 -6.52 8.04 -2.51
N CYS A 340 -6.49 9.34 -2.72
CA CYS A 340 -5.51 10.05 -3.53
C CYS A 340 -5.36 11.47 -3.05
N TYR A 341 -4.20 12.10 -3.17
CA TYR A 341 -4.10 13.54 -2.92
C TYR A 341 -5.10 14.30 -3.83
N ARG A 342 -5.01 14.11 -5.14
CA ARG A 342 -6.02 14.56 -6.10
C ARG A 342 -6.76 13.37 -6.68
N GLY A 343 -8.03 13.21 -6.36
CA GLY A 343 -8.87 12.17 -6.96
C GLY A 343 -9.97 12.76 -7.82
N THR A 344 -10.30 12.08 -8.92
CA THR A 344 -11.35 12.50 -9.87
C THR A 344 -12.39 11.40 -10.10
N SER A 345 -12.01 10.12 -9.93
CA SER A 345 -12.95 9.00 -10.04
C SER A 345 -12.55 7.79 -9.22
N PHE A 346 -13.52 7.09 -8.63
CA PHE A 346 -13.33 5.85 -7.88
C PHE A 346 -14.42 4.82 -8.20
N THR A 347 -14.12 3.53 -8.01
CA THR A 347 -15.10 2.45 -8.20
C THR A 347 -15.03 1.44 -7.05
N ILE A 348 -16.19 1.06 -6.53
CA ILE A 348 -16.35 -0.01 -5.53
C ILE A 348 -16.93 -1.23 -6.27
N LYS A 349 -16.18 -2.32 -6.38
CA LYS A 349 -16.47 -3.48 -7.25
C LYS A 349 -17.12 -4.67 -6.57
#